data_AF-A0A1J5AU18-F1
#
_entry.id   AF-A0A1J5AU18-F1
#
_cell.length_a   1.000
_cell.length_b   1.000
_cell.length_c   1.000
_cell.angle_alpha   90.00
_cell.angle_beta   90.00
_cell.angle_gamma   90.00
#
_symmetry.space_group_name_H-M   'P 1'
#
loop_
_entity.id
_entity.type
_entity.pdbx_description
1 polymer ?
#
loop_
_entity_poly.entity_id
_entity_poly.type
_entity_poly.pdbx_seq_one_letter_code
_entity_poly.pdbx_strand_id
1 'polypeptide(L)'
;MKKQLPLIFILFPLLVIMVLVFTNKKTNNIKPVKEYITKSGVCPPFFLYDEDGNIINPVKGINADKPYSPRQTCGKCHDYDKITQGFHFQQGKNELPDSVMKKRFQWVSHPGNYGGNWCSPAPLYRSLAPKNNKSAKEIDMTSFDFITATCGACHPGGGPLEFDRNGNRYDKFMADSTNKLVAMGTNNFDGDYYKSNWVNTGVIEADCQLCHLPEYNYKKRNKQLEKWNFRWAATQGSGLASIEGSIKDSVPVIVKYDVTKFDIDGKLSLHLVREVRNETCLNCHAKPDWKKKGTTYSNRRDVHMNAGLKCVDCHTAGSMASNPLIKGKELHQFGKGDDPSGNVRNDLDNTVRNCEDCHLTGYLNAPIAKHNWLPPLHLEEISCQACHINERSVKAALVQVSDIFNPGTKITPPGKYIWTFYDQNLNYWNHYGELEMFTFKDQPTDPYTPSLAKYKDKIYPMNMVHSAWPGIYTEGKPGLNQPKMSDIYQMWVLHRKDKTKYPNLSKIIDNNGEFPK
;
A
#
# COMPACT_ATOMS: atom_id res chain seq x y z
N MET A 1 -69.28 33.36 52.78
CA MET A 1 -68.31 32.28 52.47
C MET A 1 -67.94 32.37 51.00
N LYS A 2 -66.67 32.66 50.71
CA LYS A 2 -66.10 32.80 49.36
C LYS A 2 -65.89 31.40 48.75
N LYS A 3 -66.43 31.14 47.56
CA LYS A 3 -66.14 29.94 46.77
C LYS A 3 -64.90 30.20 45.91
N GLN A 4 -63.95 29.26 45.99
CA GLN A 4 -62.70 29.21 45.24
C GLN A 4 -62.96 28.88 43.77
N LEU A 5 -62.23 29.57 42.88
CA LEU A 5 -62.14 29.29 41.43
C LEU A 5 -60.87 28.44 41.19
N PRO A 6 -60.88 27.45 40.27
CA PRO A 6 -59.82 26.45 40.21
C PRO A 6 -58.57 26.96 39.48
N LEU A 7 -57.43 26.60 40.05
CA LEU A 7 -56.04 26.95 39.73
C LEU A 7 -55.52 26.34 38.40
N ILE A 8 -56.37 26.09 37.41
CA ILE A 8 -56.01 25.31 36.20
C ILE A 8 -55.69 26.19 34.99
N PHE A 9 -55.99 27.49 35.03
CA PHE A 9 -55.75 28.39 33.87
C PHE A 9 -54.41 29.14 33.86
N ILE A 10 -53.54 28.96 34.86
CA ILE A 10 -52.26 29.70 34.96
C ILE A 10 -51.04 28.83 34.59
N LEU A 11 -51.17 27.50 34.52
CA LEU A 11 -50.05 26.59 34.20
C LEU A 11 -49.81 26.40 32.70
N PHE A 12 -50.80 26.66 31.84
CA PHE A 12 -50.67 26.48 30.40
C PHE A 12 -49.84 27.58 29.69
N PRO A 13 -49.95 28.88 30.05
CA PRO A 13 -49.14 29.93 29.43
C PRO A 13 -47.66 29.86 29.84
N LEU A 14 -47.39 29.43 31.09
CA LEU A 14 -46.02 29.33 31.63
C LEU A 14 -45.21 28.20 30.98
N LEU A 15 -45.85 27.08 30.63
CA LEU A 15 -45.21 25.98 29.91
C LEU A 15 -44.84 26.39 28.47
N VAL A 16 -45.68 27.18 27.80
CA VAL A 16 -45.43 27.67 26.44
C VAL A 16 -44.29 28.70 26.40
N ILE A 17 -44.21 29.58 27.40
CA ILE A 17 -43.10 30.54 27.52
C ILE A 17 -41.77 29.83 27.84
N MET A 18 -41.79 28.78 28.66
CA MET A 18 -40.58 28.01 28.97
C MET A 18 -40.05 27.24 27.73
N VAL A 19 -40.94 26.73 26.87
CA VAL A 19 -40.54 26.10 25.59
C VAL A 19 -39.98 27.12 24.59
N LEU A 20 -40.47 28.36 24.59
CA LEU A 20 -39.97 29.43 23.72
C LEU A 20 -38.60 29.98 24.17
N VAL A 21 -38.27 29.94 25.45
CA VAL A 21 -36.95 30.40 25.96
C VAL A 21 -35.85 29.35 25.76
N PHE A 22 -36.15 28.05 25.78
CA PHE A 22 -35.16 26.99 25.53
C PHE A 22 -34.88 26.69 24.05
N THR A 23 -35.66 27.26 23.12
CA THR A 23 -35.42 27.09 21.67
C THR A 23 -34.52 28.17 21.07
N ASN A 24 -34.11 29.18 21.84
CA ASN A 24 -33.22 30.24 21.37
C ASN A 24 -31.73 29.91 21.56
N LYS A 25 -31.33 28.68 21.22
CA LYS A 25 -29.92 28.40 20.92
C LYS A 25 -29.61 29.16 19.63
N LYS A 26 -28.80 30.22 19.73
CA LYS A 26 -28.10 30.83 18.59
C LYS A 26 -27.37 29.71 17.84
N THR A 27 -28.03 29.15 16.84
CA THR A 27 -27.35 28.46 15.75
C THR A 27 -26.54 29.55 15.07
N ASN A 28 -25.22 29.51 15.27
CA ASN A 28 -24.30 30.17 14.36
C ASN A 28 -24.62 29.58 12.98
N ASN A 29 -25.49 30.27 12.23
CA ASN A 29 -25.72 30.03 10.82
C ASN A 29 -24.42 30.43 10.11
N ILE A 30 -23.43 29.56 10.21
CA ILE A 30 -22.38 29.45 9.22
C ILE A 30 -23.15 29.13 7.94
N LYS A 31 -23.42 30.15 7.14
CA LYS A 31 -23.91 29.93 5.78
C LYS A 31 -22.95 28.90 5.16
N PRO A 32 -23.44 27.78 4.61
CA PRO A 32 -22.55 26.90 3.88
C PRO A 32 -21.84 27.77 2.86
N VAL A 33 -20.50 27.81 2.96
CA VAL A 33 -19.67 28.46 1.94
C VAL A 33 -20.16 27.86 0.65
N LYS A 34 -20.69 28.70 -0.24
CA LYS A 34 -21.19 28.28 -1.54
C LYS A 34 -20.04 27.51 -2.17
N GLU A 35 -20.19 26.19 -2.19
CA GLU A 35 -19.15 25.29 -2.64
C GLU A 35 -19.08 25.54 -4.14
N TYR A 36 -18.12 26.37 -4.55
CA TYR A 36 -17.74 26.50 -5.94
C TYR A 36 -17.02 25.19 -6.29
N ILE A 37 -17.78 24.08 -6.35
CA ILE A 37 -17.36 22.86 -7.02
C ILE A 37 -17.32 23.28 -8.48
N THR A 38 -16.18 23.82 -8.89
CA THR A 38 -15.91 23.96 -10.30
C THR A 38 -16.00 22.53 -10.87
N LYS A 39 -16.84 22.33 -11.89
CA LYS A 39 -16.86 21.06 -12.62
C LYS A 39 -15.52 20.78 -13.29
N SER A 40 -14.62 21.78 -13.36
CA SER A 40 -13.22 21.60 -13.67
C SER A 40 -12.53 20.90 -12.50
N GLY A 41 -11.89 19.76 -12.74
CA GLY A 41 -11.03 19.08 -11.75
C GLY A 41 -9.76 19.86 -11.42
N VAL A 42 -9.89 21.16 -11.11
CA VAL A 42 -8.84 22.13 -10.84
C VAL A 42 -9.04 22.63 -9.41
N CYS A 43 -8.05 22.42 -8.55
CA CYS A 43 -8.09 22.90 -7.18
C CYS A 43 -7.93 24.42 -7.14
N PRO A 44 -8.81 25.17 -6.45
CA PRO A 44 -8.57 26.59 -6.17
C PRO A 44 -7.39 26.74 -5.20
N PRO A 45 -6.78 27.93 -5.05
CA PRO A 45 -5.81 28.15 -4.00
C PRO A 45 -6.37 27.85 -2.61
N PHE A 46 -5.62 27.13 -1.78
CA PHE A 46 -6.08 26.61 -0.48
C PHE A 46 -5.06 26.81 0.63
N PHE A 47 -5.54 26.85 1.88
CA PHE A 47 -4.68 26.84 3.07
C PHE A 47 -4.19 25.44 3.40
N LEU A 48 -2.96 25.34 3.92
CA LEU A 48 -2.51 24.14 4.61
C LEU A 48 -3.07 24.10 6.03
N TYR A 49 -3.24 22.89 6.54
CA TYR A 49 -3.67 22.65 7.92
C TYR A 49 -2.74 21.65 8.61
N ASP A 50 -2.48 21.85 9.90
CA ASP A 50 -1.83 20.87 10.76
C ASP A 50 -2.79 19.74 11.15
N GLU A 51 -2.29 18.73 11.88
CA GLU A 51 -3.09 17.56 12.27
C GLU A 51 -4.27 17.88 13.20
N ASP A 52 -4.19 18.98 13.95
CA ASP A 52 -5.26 19.42 14.86
C ASP A 52 -6.26 20.35 14.13
N GLY A 53 -6.05 20.59 12.83
CA GLY A 53 -6.94 21.36 11.96
C GLY A 53 -6.73 22.86 12.03
N ASN A 54 -5.59 23.33 12.55
CA ASN A 54 -5.23 24.74 12.54
C ASN A 54 -4.57 25.13 11.22
N ILE A 55 -4.81 26.36 10.76
CA ILE A 55 -4.21 26.89 9.53
C ILE A 55 -2.69 27.00 9.72
N ILE A 56 -1.94 26.57 8.71
CA ILE A 56 -0.51 26.83 8.56
C ILE A 56 -0.36 27.97 7.55
N ASN A 57 0.23 29.09 7.99
CA ASN A 57 0.52 30.24 7.15
C ASN A 57 1.96 30.70 7.40
N PRO A 58 2.93 30.15 6.65
CA PRO A 58 4.35 30.47 6.82
C PRO A 58 4.68 31.94 6.50
N VAL A 59 3.93 32.58 5.60
CA VAL A 59 4.11 34.00 5.24
C VAL A 59 3.84 34.91 6.43
N LYS A 60 2.87 34.53 7.28
CA LYS A 60 2.51 35.27 8.51
C LYS A 60 3.09 34.65 9.79
N GLY A 61 3.96 33.64 9.67
CA GLY A 61 4.55 32.93 10.80
C GLY A 61 3.56 32.09 11.64
N ILE A 62 2.36 31.81 11.15
CA ILE A 62 1.32 31.08 11.89
C ILE A 62 1.54 29.58 11.70
N ASN A 63 1.76 28.86 12.81
CA ASN A 63 2.01 27.40 12.83
C ASN A 63 3.09 26.95 11.82
N ALA A 64 4.05 27.81 11.52
CA ALA A 64 5.08 27.58 10.51
C ALA A 64 6.09 26.49 10.91
N ASP A 65 6.05 26.03 12.16
CA ASP A 65 6.83 24.93 12.72
C ASP A 65 6.10 23.57 12.63
N LYS A 66 4.83 23.55 12.22
CA LYS A 66 4.01 22.33 12.15
C LYS A 66 4.07 21.69 10.76
N PRO A 67 4.09 20.34 10.65
CA PRO A 67 3.90 19.66 9.37
C PRO A 67 2.45 19.79 8.88
N TYR A 68 2.25 19.74 7.58
CA TYR A 68 0.90 19.68 7.01
C TYR A 68 0.30 18.27 7.20
N SER A 69 -1.00 18.22 7.47
CA SER A 69 -1.81 17.01 7.50
C SER A 69 -2.58 16.85 6.17
N PRO A 70 -2.34 15.77 5.40
CA PRO A 70 -3.18 15.42 4.25
C PRO A 70 -4.66 15.32 4.61
N ARG A 71 -4.99 14.69 5.76
CA ARG A 71 -6.37 14.54 6.23
C ARG A 71 -7.04 15.89 6.46
N GLN A 72 -6.39 16.81 7.18
CA GLN A 72 -6.98 18.11 7.50
C GLN A 72 -6.88 19.13 6.37
N THR A 73 -5.99 18.94 5.40
CA THR A 73 -5.84 19.85 4.26
C THR A 73 -6.73 19.41 3.10
N CYS A 74 -6.51 18.21 2.57
CA CYS A 74 -7.25 17.69 1.41
C CYS A 74 -8.67 17.28 1.82
N GLY A 75 -8.84 16.79 3.05
CA GLY A 75 -10.13 16.35 3.58
C GLY A 75 -11.15 17.47 3.84
N LYS A 76 -10.77 18.75 3.70
CA LYS A 76 -11.73 19.87 3.71
C LYS A 76 -12.56 19.95 2.44
N CYS A 77 -12.04 19.40 1.33
CA CYS A 77 -12.66 19.46 0.01
C CYS A 77 -13.01 18.06 -0.54
N HIS A 78 -12.41 17.01 0.00
CA HIS A 78 -12.56 15.63 -0.44
C HIS A 78 -12.95 14.73 0.73
N ASP A 79 -13.73 13.68 0.48
CA ASP A 79 -14.08 12.69 1.49
C ASP A 79 -12.89 11.75 1.76
N TYR A 80 -12.00 12.18 2.66
CA TYR A 80 -10.79 11.44 3.02
C TYR A 80 -11.11 10.01 3.51
N ASP A 81 -12.16 9.85 4.32
CA ASP A 81 -12.52 8.54 4.86
C ASP A 81 -13.04 7.61 3.76
N LYS A 82 -13.79 8.14 2.80
CA LYS A 82 -14.21 7.37 1.62
C LYS A 82 -13.04 6.98 0.73
N ILE A 83 -12.13 7.90 0.48
CA ILE A 83 -10.91 7.67 -0.31
C ILE A 83 -10.09 6.54 0.30
N THR A 84 -9.83 6.60 1.60
CA THR A 84 -8.94 5.66 2.30
C THR A 84 -9.53 4.27 2.52
N GLN A 85 -10.80 4.02 2.16
CA GLN A 85 -11.36 2.66 2.12
C GLN A 85 -10.75 1.81 0.99
N GLY A 86 -10.15 2.44 -0.03
CA GLY A 86 -9.55 1.74 -1.16
C GLY A 86 -8.41 0.79 -0.75
N PHE A 87 -8.29 -0.34 -1.45
CA PHE A 87 -7.30 -1.39 -1.11
C PHE A 87 -5.86 -0.89 -0.99
N HIS A 88 -5.43 0.09 -1.79
CA HIS A 88 -4.05 0.60 -1.73
C HIS A 88 -3.70 1.26 -0.39
N PHE A 89 -4.70 1.81 0.31
CA PHE A 89 -4.56 2.39 1.64
C PHE A 89 -4.74 1.36 2.76
N GLN A 90 -5.55 0.32 2.55
CA GLN A 90 -5.84 -0.67 3.60
C GLN A 90 -4.88 -1.87 3.58
N GLN A 91 -4.40 -2.26 2.39
CA GLN A 91 -3.54 -3.42 2.14
C GLN A 91 -4.00 -4.70 2.86
N GLY A 92 -5.32 -4.94 2.85
CA GLY A 92 -5.98 -6.10 3.46
C GLY A 92 -6.27 -5.97 4.96
N LYS A 93 -5.81 -4.93 5.66
CA LYS A 93 -6.03 -4.75 7.11
C LYS A 93 -7.50 -4.87 7.52
N ASN A 94 -8.42 -4.40 6.70
CA ASN A 94 -9.85 -4.41 6.97
C ASN A 94 -10.56 -5.67 6.45
N GLU A 95 -9.81 -6.72 6.08
CA GLU A 95 -10.33 -7.92 5.45
C GLU A 95 -9.89 -9.17 6.21
N LEU A 96 -10.70 -10.22 6.14
CA LEU A 96 -10.34 -11.52 6.71
C LEU A 96 -9.65 -12.39 5.66
N PRO A 97 -8.66 -13.22 6.04
CA PRO A 97 -8.09 -14.21 5.15
C PRO A 97 -9.17 -15.17 4.64
N ASP A 98 -9.07 -15.54 3.37
CA ASP A 98 -9.95 -16.54 2.77
C ASP A 98 -9.70 -17.96 3.32
N SER A 99 -10.53 -18.91 2.91
CA SER A 99 -10.44 -20.31 3.36
C SER A 99 -9.17 -21.01 2.91
N VAL A 100 -8.61 -20.66 1.75
CA VAL A 100 -7.39 -21.24 1.20
C VAL A 100 -6.18 -20.79 2.02
N MET A 101 -6.08 -19.49 2.30
CA MET A 101 -5.04 -18.92 3.17
C MET A 101 -5.10 -19.54 4.57
N LYS A 102 -6.30 -19.58 5.19
CA LYS A 102 -6.48 -20.19 6.53
C LYS A 102 -6.11 -21.66 6.59
N LYS A 103 -6.38 -22.42 5.52
CA LYS A 103 -6.02 -23.85 5.43
C LYS A 103 -4.52 -24.07 5.23
N ARG A 104 -3.80 -23.11 4.65
CA ARG A 104 -2.38 -23.26 4.28
C ARG A 104 -1.42 -22.61 5.27
N PHE A 105 -1.76 -21.46 5.84
CA PHE A 105 -0.83 -20.61 6.57
C PHE A 105 -1.36 -20.26 7.97
N GLN A 106 -0.62 -20.67 9.00
CA GLN A 106 -0.99 -20.40 10.40
C GLN A 106 -0.71 -18.95 10.84
N TRP A 107 0.17 -18.24 10.13
CA TRP A 107 0.65 -16.90 10.47
C TRP A 107 -0.07 -15.77 9.72
N VAL A 108 -0.91 -16.10 8.74
CA VAL A 108 -1.65 -15.10 7.96
C VAL A 108 -2.79 -14.54 8.81
N SER A 109 -2.79 -13.22 9.00
CA SER A 109 -3.82 -12.50 9.76
C SER A 109 -4.78 -11.72 8.87
N HIS A 110 -4.35 -11.32 7.68
CA HIS A 110 -5.12 -10.57 6.69
C HIS A 110 -4.71 -11.00 5.28
N PRO A 111 -5.55 -10.78 4.24
CA PRO A 111 -5.28 -11.26 2.90
C PRO A 111 -4.40 -10.32 2.06
N GLY A 112 -3.86 -9.23 2.60
CA GLY A 112 -3.04 -8.27 1.84
C GLY A 112 -1.59 -8.20 2.32
N ASN A 113 -0.85 -7.18 1.88
CA ASN A 113 0.55 -7.01 2.28
C ASN A 113 0.71 -6.79 3.80
N TYR A 114 -0.30 -6.22 4.46
CA TYR A 114 -0.32 -6.10 5.91
C TYR A 114 -0.79 -7.42 6.56
N GLY A 115 0.12 -8.39 6.70
CA GLY A 115 -0.15 -9.64 7.44
C GLY A 115 -0.58 -10.85 6.60
N GLY A 116 -0.60 -10.72 5.28
CA GLY A 116 -0.78 -11.82 4.33
C GLY A 116 0.53 -12.30 3.71
N ASN A 117 0.42 -13.21 2.74
CA ASN A 117 1.55 -13.88 2.10
C ASN A 117 2.11 -13.16 0.85
N TRP A 118 1.89 -11.84 0.75
CA TRP A 118 2.01 -11.10 -0.52
C TRP A 118 3.36 -10.43 -0.81
N CYS A 119 4.31 -10.49 0.13
CA CYS A 119 5.67 -10.03 -0.14
C CYS A 119 6.38 -11.06 -1.04
N SER A 120 6.17 -10.98 -2.36
CA SER A 120 6.47 -12.08 -3.32
C SER A 120 5.66 -13.34 -2.98
N PRO A 121 5.57 -14.35 -3.86
CA PRO A 121 4.85 -15.62 -3.59
C PRO A 121 5.37 -16.44 -2.38
N ALA A 122 6.17 -15.83 -1.50
CA ALA A 122 6.70 -16.28 -0.22
C ALA A 122 7.59 -17.52 -0.23
N PRO A 123 8.91 -17.28 -0.13
CA PRO A 123 9.72 -18.02 0.82
C PRO A 123 10.05 -17.16 2.06
N LEU A 124 9.84 -17.69 3.28
CA LEU A 124 10.28 -17.19 4.62
C LEU A 124 10.49 -15.66 4.86
N TYR A 125 9.51 -14.80 4.58
CA TYR A 125 9.56 -13.38 4.99
C TYR A 125 9.07 -13.17 6.42
N ARG A 126 9.31 -11.97 6.99
CA ARG A 126 8.76 -11.62 8.30
C ARG A 126 7.23 -11.69 8.29
N SER A 127 6.65 -12.32 9.30
CA SER A 127 5.20 -12.35 9.54
C SER A 127 4.76 -11.22 10.46
N LEU A 128 3.58 -10.65 10.18
CA LEU A 128 2.96 -9.68 11.08
C LEU A 128 2.60 -10.39 12.39
N ALA A 129 3.13 -9.89 13.50
CA ALA A 129 2.87 -10.44 14.83
C ALA A 129 1.37 -10.31 15.17
N PRO A 130 0.77 -11.29 15.85
CA PRO A 130 -0.56 -11.16 16.45
C PRO A 130 -0.69 -9.90 17.29
N LYS A 131 -1.92 -9.43 17.51
CA LYS A 131 -2.13 -8.25 18.36
C LYS A 131 -1.70 -8.54 19.79
N ASN A 132 -2.05 -9.70 20.33
CA ASN A 132 -1.69 -10.10 21.68
C ASN A 132 -0.67 -11.24 21.62
N ASN A 133 0.48 -11.07 22.27
CA ASN A 133 1.55 -12.06 22.32
C ASN A 133 1.90 -12.36 23.78
N LYS A 134 2.39 -13.57 24.05
CA LYS A 134 2.79 -13.99 25.41
C LYS A 134 4.21 -13.55 25.75
N SER A 135 5.05 -13.36 24.74
CA SER A 135 6.43 -12.96 24.92
C SER A 135 7.01 -12.28 23.69
N ALA A 136 8.12 -11.58 23.87
CA ALA A 136 8.91 -11.02 22.77
C ALA A 136 9.37 -12.06 21.73
N LYS A 137 9.47 -13.34 22.11
CA LYS A 137 9.87 -14.41 21.18
C LYS A 137 8.81 -14.69 20.12
N GLU A 138 7.56 -14.35 20.34
CA GLU A 138 6.47 -14.55 19.37
C GLU A 138 6.36 -13.40 18.36
N ILE A 139 6.99 -12.26 18.65
CA ILE A 139 6.93 -11.07 17.80
C ILE A 139 8.00 -11.17 16.71
N ASP A 140 7.55 -11.21 15.45
CA ASP A 140 8.41 -11.14 14.27
C ASP A 140 8.38 -9.74 13.67
N MET A 141 7.23 -9.24 13.20
CA MET A 141 7.05 -7.86 12.70
C MET A 141 5.86 -7.18 13.37
N THR A 142 6.10 -6.09 14.10
CA THR A 142 5.02 -5.23 14.63
C THR A 142 4.42 -4.36 13.53
N SER A 143 3.31 -3.69 13.82
CA SER A 143 2.71 -2.70 12.91
C SER A 143 3.63 -1.49 12.69
N PHE A 144 4.43 -1.13 13.71
CA PHE A 144 5.50 -0.13 13.59
C PHE A 144 6.64 -0.64 12.69
N ASP A 145 7.03 -1.91 12.86
CA ASP A 145 8.04 -2.54 12.01
C ASP A 145 7.59 -2.67 10.55
N PHE A 146 6.30 -2.85 10.28
CA PHE A 146 5.80 -2.87 8.90
C PHE A 146 6.21 -1.60 8.14
N ILE A 147 6.16 -0.43 8.78
CA ILE A 147 6.62 0.82 8.19
C ILE A 147 8.14 0.81 8.02
N THR A 148 8.88 0.47 9.07
CA THR A 148 10.34 0.63 9.12
C THR A 148 11.11 -0.49 8.40
N ALA A 149 10.49 -1.64 8.16
CA ALA A 149 11.01 -2.77 7.38
C ALA A 149 10.78 -2.58 5.88
N THR A 150 10.76 -1.34 5.41
CA THR A 150 10.63 -0.91 4.00
C THR A 150 9.25 -1.07 3.36
N CYS A 151 8.26 -1.74 3.98
CA CYS A 151 6.92 -1.83 3.39
C CYS A 151 6.23 -0.44 3.32
N GLY A 152 6.53 0.46 4.27
CA GLY A 152 6.02 1.84 4.26
C GLY A 152 6.50 2.68 3.06
N ALA A 153 7.61 2.31 2.41
CA ALA A 153 8.15 3.04 1.25
C ALA A 153 7.24 2.97 0.02
N CYS A 154 6.48 1.87 -0.13
CA CYS A 154 5.55 1.65 -1.22
C CYS A 154 4.06 1.84 -0.82
N HIS A 155 3.79 2.23 0.42
CA HIS A 155 2.44 2.45 0.92
C HIS A 155 2.09 3.94 0.90
N PRO A 156 0.93 4.36 0.37
CA PRO A 156 0.55 5.77 0.26
C PRO A 156 0.12 6.44 1.58
N GLY A 157 0.34 5.81 2.74
CA GLY A 157 -0.27 6.22 4.02
C GLY A 157 -1.72 5.74 4.22
N GLY A 158 -2.32 6.08 5.36
CA GLY A 158 -3.66 5.63 5.76
C GLY A 158 -3.68 4.19 6.30
N GLY A 159 -4.87 3.66 6.58
CA GLY A 159 -5.09 2.26 6.97
C GLY A 159 -4.14 1.77 8.09
N PRO A 160 -3.28 0.76 7.85
CA PRO A 160 -2.34 0.24 8.85
C PRO A 160 -1.19 1.19 9.21
N LEU A 161 -1.05 2.32 8.52
CA LEU A 161 -0.05 3.34 8.84
C LEU A 161 -0.63 4.49 9.70
N GLU A 162 -1.95 4.51 9.87
CA GLU A 162 -2.68 5.54 10.61
C GLU A 162 -3.37 4.97 11.86
N PHE A 163 -3.96 3.79 11.74
CA PHE A 163 -4.79 3.21 12.80
C PHE A 163 -4.30 1.84 13.25
N ASP A 164 -4.44 1.56 14.54
CA ASP A 164 -4.28 0.22 15.12
C ASP A 164 -5.38 -0.75 14.65
N ARG A 165 -5.25 -2.02 15.03
CA ARG A 165 -6.20 -3.07 14.63
C ARG A 165 -7.57 -2.96 15.30
N ASN A 166 -7.73 -2.06 16.28
CA ASN A 166 -8.99 -1.71 16.92
C ASN A 166 -9.60 -0.40 16.36
N GLY A 167 -8.93 0.26 15.42
CA GLY A 167 -9.38 1.50 14.78
C GLY A 167 -8.93 2.79 15.49
N ASN A 168 -8.07 2.72 16.49
CA ASN A 168 -7.54 3.92 17.15
C ASN A 168 -6.35 4.49 16.39
N ARG A 169 -6.23 5.83 16.29
CA ARG A 169 -5.04 6.46 15.68
C ARG A 169 -3.84 6.21 16.60
N TYR A 170 -2.78 5.60 16.07
CA TYR A 170 -1.68 5.05 16.88
C TYR A 170 -1.05 6.07 17.85
N ASP A 171 -0.78 7.27 17.37
CA ASP A 171 -0.08 8.31 18.13
C ASP A 171 -0.94 8.91 19.23
N LYS A 172 -2.21 9.23 18.94
CA LYS A 172 -3.17 9.75 19.92
C LYS A 172 -3.52 8.68 20.97
N PHE A 173 -3.68 7.42 20.57
CA PHE A 173 -3.96 6.32 21.51
C PHE A 173 -2.79 6.05 22.45
N MET A 174 -1.54 6.08 21.93
CA MET A 174 -0.35 5.96 22.76
C MET A 174 -0.14 7.16 23.69
N ALA A 175 -0.53 8.36 23.26
CA ALA A 175 -0.39 9.58 24.07
C ALA A 175 -1.37 9.66 25.26
N ASP A 176 -2.51 8.97 25.18
CA ASP A 176 -3.49 8.92 26.26
C ASP A 176 -2.97 8.07 27.44
N SER A 177 -2.76 8.73 28.58
CA SER A 177 -2.20 8.12 29.78
C SER A 177 -3.07 7.00 30.37
N THR A 178 -4.37 6.98 30.06
CA THR A 178 -5.29 5.92 30.51
C THR A 178 -4.97 4.56 29.89
N ASN A 179 -4.35 4.55 28.70
CA ASN A 179 -3.96 3.33 27.98
C ASN A 179 -2.65 2.71 28.51
N LYS A 180 -1.91 3.41 29.38
CA LYS A 180 -0.68 2.93 30.03
C LYS A 180 0.39 2.42 29.04
N LEU A 181 0.46 3.05 27.86
CA LEU A 181 1.45 2.75 26.84
C LEU A 181 2.70 3.61 27.04
N VAL A 182 3.86 3.03 26.79
CA VAL A 182 5.16 3.72 26.91
C VAL A 182 5.89 3.63 25.58
N ALA A 183 6.39 4.77 25.09
CA ALA A 183 7.24 4.82 23.91
C ALA A 183 8.46 3.91 24.08
N MET A 184 8.79 3.11 23.07
CA MET A 184 9.84 2.08 23.09
C MET A 184 9.66 0.99 24.18
N GLY A 185 8.53 0.99 24.89
CA GLY A 185 8.22 0.03 25.94
C GLY A 185 7.81 -1.34 25.43
N THR A 186 7.74 -2.32 26.33
CA THR A 186 7.24 -3.66 25.99
C THR A 186 5.73 -3.67 25.76
N ASN A 187 4.97 -2.75 26.35
CA ASN A 187 3.53 -2.57 26.11
C ASN A 187 2.75 -3.90 26.09
N ASN A 188 3.02 -4.76 27.08
CA ASN A 188 2.43 -6.09 27.21
C ASN A 188 2.54 -6.99 25.96
N PHE A 189 3.60 -6.80 25.17
CA PHE A 189 3.82 -7.51 23.92
C PHE A 189 2.70 -7.32 22.89
N ASP A 190 2.01 -6.17 22.91
CA ASP A 190 1.01 -5.83 21.90
C ASP A 190 1.69 -5.64 20.54
N GLY A 191 1.31 -6.39 19.51
CA GLY A 191 1.91 -6.32 18.17
C GLY A 191 1.73 -4.98 17.45
N ASP A 192 0.83 -4.12 17.92
CA ASP A 192 0.64 -2.74 17.45
C ASP A 192 1.58 -1.75 18.15
N TYR A 193 1.93 -2.01 19.42
CA TYR A 193 2.60 -1.04 20.30
C TYR A 193 3.97 -1.49 20.86
N TYR A 194 4.35 -2.76 20.74
CA TYR A 194 5.60 -3.32 21.24
C TYR A 194 6.80 -2.60 20.62
N LYS A 195 7.62 -1.97 21.48
CA LYS A 195 8.80 -1.17 21.10
C LYS A 195 8.53 -0.11 20.02
N SER A 196 7.28 0.36 19.92
CA SER A 196 6.90 1.43 18.99
C SER A 196 7.13 2.81 19.60
N ASN A 197 7.29 3.83 18.75
CA ASN A 197 7.44 5.22 19.18
C ASN A 197 6.37 6.14 18.56
N TRP A 198 5.12 5.66 18.48
CA TRP A 198 4.03 6.37 17.79
C TRP A 198 3.81 7.79 18.30
N VAL A 199 3.89 8.02 19.62
CA VAL A 199 3.68 9.35 20.21
C VAL A 199 4.63 10.42 19.65
N ASN A 200 5.90 10.08 19.40
CA ASN A 200 6.90 11.03 18.89
C ASN A 200 7.00 11.02 17.36
N THR A 201 6.82 9.86 16.73
CA THR A 201 6.92 9.70 15.28
C THR A 201 5.67 10.24 14.56
N GLY A 202 4.51 10.16 15.23
CA GLY A 202 3.21 10.34 14.61
C GLY A 202 2.82 9.18 13.70
N VAL A 203 1.83 9.42 12.88
CA VAL A 203 1.33 8.45 11.89
C VAL A 203 1.58 8.93 10.46
N ILE A 204 1.41 8.03 9.49
CA ILE A 204 1.44 8.39 8.06
C ILE A 204 0.00 8.40 7.55
N GLU A 205 -0.59 9.58 7.47
CA GLU A 205 -1.86 9.82 6.80
C GLU A 205 -1.77 9.51 5.30
N ALA A 206 -2.89 9.19 4.67
CA ALA A 206 -3.00 8.99 3.23
C ALA A 206 -2.58 10.26 2.49
N ASP A 207 -1.44 10.16 1.83
CA ASP A 207 -0.81 11.28 1.15
C ASP A 207 -1.39 11.43 -0.26
N CYS A 208 -2.41 12.26 -0.41
CA CYS A 208 -3.04 12.53 -1.69
C CYS A 208 -2.03 13.07 -2.73
N GLN A 209 -1.05 13.85 -2.28
CA GLN A 209 -0.07 14.49 -3.16
C GLN A 209 0.94 13.48 -3.70
N LEU A 210 1.18 12.37 -3.00
CA LEU A 210 1.98 11.26 -3.54
C LEU A 210 1.45 10.79 -4.90
N CYS A 211 0.13 10.78 -5.09
CA CYS A 211 -0.49 10.39 -6.36
C CYS A 211 -0.72 11.57 -7.30
N HIS A 212 -1.20 12.69 -6.76
CA HIS A 212 -1.75 13.80 -7.54
C HIS A 212 -0.78 14.96 -7.79
N LEU A 213 0.39 15.01 -7.14
CA LEU A 213 1.44 16.02 -7.38
C LEU A 213 2.56 15.41 -8.23
N PRO A 214 2.68 15.76 -9.52
CA PRO A 214 3.70 15.17 -10.38
C PRO A 214 5.14 15.40 -9.92
N GLU A 215 5.39 16.47 -9.18
CA GLU A 215 6.69 16.85 -8.64
C GLU A 215 7.03 16.17 -7.31
N TYR A 216 6.16 15.28 -6.81
CA TYR A 216 6.34 14.61 -5.52
C TYR A 216 7.65 13.82 -5.44
N ASN A 217 8.37 13.98 -4.33
CA ASN A 217 9.69 13.43 -4.12
C ASN A 217 9.68 12.21 -3.19
N TYR A 218 9.43 11.03 -3.76
CA TYR A 218 9.44 9.74 -3.06
C TYR A 218 10.74 9.48 -2.30
N LYS A 219 11.90 9.84 -2.87
CA LYS A 219 13.20 9.64 -2.23
C LYS A 219 13.32 10.45 -0.95
N LYS A 220 12.91 11.72 -0.97
CA LYS A 220 12.93 12.59 0.22
C LYS A 220 11.89 12.14 1.25
N ARG A 221 10.69 11.72 0.82
CA ARG A 221 9.68 11.12 1.71
C ARG A 221 10.22 9.87 2.41
N ASN A 222 10.78 8.92 1.66
CA ASN A 222 11.24 7.65 2.20
C ASN A 222 12.43 7.82 3.17
N LYS A 223 13.31 8.82 2.93
CA LYS A 223 14.33 9.22 3.92
C LYS A 223 13.74 9.69 5.25
N GLN A 224 12.56 10.32 5.26
CA GLN A 224 11.88 10.68 6.51
C GLN A 224 11.33 9.45 7.23
N LEU A 225 10.88 8.42 6.49
CA LEU A 225 10.48 7.16 7.10
C LEU A 225 11.65 6.42 7.77
N GLU A 226 12.84 6.43 7.13
CA GLU A 226 14.08 5.88 7.70
C GLU A 226 14.50 6.56 9.02
N LYS A 227 14.14 7.84 9.17
CA LYS A 227 14.36 8.69 10.36
C LYS A 227 13.22 8.63 11.38
N TRP A 228 12.18 7.84 11.09
CA TRP A 228 10.94 7.75 11.87
C TRP A 228 10.14 9.06 11.96
N ASN A 229 10.33 9.99 11.02
CA ASN A 229 9.62 11.25 10.95
C ASN A 229 8.26 11.09 10.22
N PHE A 230 7.40 10.18 10.70
CA PHE A 230 6.21 9.71 9.99
C PHE A 230 5.23 10.84 9.64
N ARG A 231 4.82 11.67 10.61
CA ARG A 231 3.87 12.78 10.34
C ARG A 231 4.43 13.88 9.43
N TRP A 232 5.75 14.00 9.32
CA TRP A 232 6.43 14.99 8.47
C TRP A 232 6.72 14.48 7.06
N ALA A 233 6.57 13.18 6.80
CA ALA A 233 6.98 12.55 5.55
C ALA A 233 6.27 13.15 4.33
N ALA A 234 4.97 13.41 4.45
CA ALA A 234 4.17 14.02 3.40
C ALA A 234 4.64 15.46 3.11
N THR A 235 4.90 16.27 4.15
CA THR A 235 5.42 17.64 4.02
C THR A 235 6.73 17.71 3.22
N GLN A 236 7.66 16.82 3.55
CA GLN A 236 8.93 16.71 2.82
C GLN A 236 8.72 16.18 1.39
N GLY A 237 7.89 15.16 1.23
CA GLY A 237 7.64 14.48 -0.04
C GLY A 237 7.05 15.44 -1.07
N SER A 238 6.09 16.24 -0.66
CA SER A 238 5.45 17.27 -1.50
C SER A 238 6.33 18.48 -1.79
N GLY A 239 7.50 18.57 -1.16
CA GLY A 239 8.41 19.70 -1.32
C GLY A 239 7.89 21.01 -0.73
N LEU A 240 6.95 20.95 0.21
CA LEU A 240 6.37 22.15 0.85
C LEU A 240 7.30 22.77 1.89
N ALA A 241 8.09 21.93 2.57
CA ALA A 241 9.10 22.34 3.53
C ALA A 241 10.32 21.42 3.47
N SER A 242 11.46 21.90 3.97
CA SER A 242 12.55 21.02 4.38
C SER A 242 12.32 20.53 5.82
N ILE A 243 12.57 19.24 6.03
CA ILE A 243 12.44 18.53 7.30
C ILE A 243 13.82 18.05 7.73
N GLU A 244 14.34 18.68 8.78
CA GLU A 244 15.60 18.37 9.44
C GLU A 244 15.35 17.58 10.74
N GLY A 245 16.38 16.95 11.31
CA GLY A 245 16.24 16.11 12.50
C GLY A 245 15.91 14.65 12.20
N SER A 246 15.65 13.88 13.27
CA SER A 246 15.41 12.44 13.24
C SER A 246 14.84 11.97 14.58
N ILE A 247 13.58 11.53 14.61
CA ILE A 247 13.00 10.93 15.83
C ILE A 247 13.73 9.64 16.21
N LYS A 248 14.18 8.86 15.22
CA LYS A 248 14.97 7.63 15.44
C LYS A 248 16.26 7.89 16.22
N ASP A 249 16.92 9.00 15.93
CA ASP A 249 18.21 9.38 16.54
C ASP A 249 18.04 10.39 17.68
N SER A 250 16.81 10.59 18.17
CA SER A 250 16.46 11.56 19.22
C SER A 250 16.88 13.00 18.92
N VAL A 251 16.94 13.38 17.64
CA VAL A 251 17.23 14.74 17.18
C VAL A 251 15.90 15.45 16.89
N PRO A 252 15.61 16.60 17.53
CA PRO A 252 14.38 17.36 17.30
C PRO A 252 14.13 17.61 15.82
N VAL A 253 12.88 17.40 15.39
CA VAL A 253 12.48 17.60 14.00
C VAL A 253 12.09 19.05 13.78
N ILE A 254 12.69 19.69 12.77
CA ILE A 254 12.47 21.10 12.44
C ILE A 254 11.85 21.19 11.05
N VAL A 255 10.78 21.99 10.94
CA VAL A 255 10.08 22.29 9.68
C VAL A 255 10.48 23.67 9.20
N LYS A 256 10.91 23.78 7.94
CA LYS A 256 11.20 25.08 7.29
C LYS A 256 10.48 25.15 5.95
N TYR A 257 9.34 25.85 5.92
CA TYR A 257 8.55 26.01 4.71
C TYR A 257 9.25 26.85 3.65
N ASP A 258 9.04 26.47 2.39
CA ASP A 258 9.38 27.32 1.26
C ASP A 258 8.27 28.36 1.07
N VAL A 259 8.44 29.53 1.69
CA VAL A 259 7.46 30.63 1.65
C VAL A 259 7.16 31.12 0.23
N THR A 260 8.05 30.88 -0.74
CA THR A 260 7.85 31.30 -2.14
C THR A 260 6.73 30.56 -2.85
N LYS A 261 6.26 29.43 -2.28
CA LYS A 261 5.13 28.66 -2.79
C LYS A 261 3.77 29.23 -2.41
N PHE A 262 3.75 30.14 -1.44
CA PHE A 262 2.52 30.69 -0.86
C PHE A 262 2.25 32.10 -1.40
N ASP A 263 0.96 32.42 -1.58
CA ASP A 263 0.54 33.79 -1.84
C ASP A 263 0.59 34.67 -0.57
N ILE A 264 0.28 35.96 -0.72
CA ILE A 264 0.30 36.93 0.39
C ILE A 264 -0.67 36.57 1.53
N ASP A 265 -1.74 35.83 1.22
CA ASP A 265 -2.70 35.37 2.21
C ASP A 265 -2.24 34.09 2.90
N GLY A 266 -1.25 33.38 2.36
CA GLY A 266 -0.73 32.12 2.87
C GLY A 266 -1.40 30.90 2.23
N LYS A 267 -2.00 31.02 1.05
CA LYS A 267 -2.56 29.90 0.30
C LYS A 267 -1.57 29.36 -0.72
N LEU A 268 -1.74 28.10 -1.08
CA LEU A 268 -0.98 27.40 -2.11
C LEU A 268 -1.82 27.20 -3.36
N SER A 269 -1.16 27.27 -4.52
CA SER A 269 -1.68 26.73 -5.78
C SER A 269 -0.70 25.69 -6.29
N LEU A 270 -1.04 24.42 -6.10
CA LEU A 270 -0.21 23.29 -6.51
C LEU A 270 -0.63 22.79 -7.90
N HIS A 271 0.33 22.26 -8.65
CA HIS A 271 0.08 21.55 -9.91
C HIS A 271 -0.49 20.15 -9.61
N LEU A 272 -1.77 20.10 -9.22
CA LEU A 272 -2.45 18.84 -8.93
C LEU A 272 -3.12 18.29 -10.20
N VAL A 273 -2.86 17.02 -10.50
CA VAL A 273 -3.43 16.35 -11.67
C VAL A 273 -4.51 15.36 -11.24
N ARG A 274 -5.66 15.37 -11.92
CA ARG A 274 -6.71 14.37 -11.70
C ARG A 274 -6.30 12.98 -12.19
N GLU A 275 -5.72 12.92 -13.38
CA GLU A 275 -5.24 11.70 -14.02
C GLU A 275 -3.73 11.57 -13.79
N VAL A 276 -3.39 10.70 -12.85
CA VAL A 276 -2.01 10.47 -12.38
C VAL A 276 -1.11 9.95 -13.50
N ARG A 277 0.18 10.28 -13.43
CA ARG A 277 1.18 9.83 -14.40
C ARG A 277 1.61 8.39 -14.13
N ASN A 278 2.17 7.71 -15.12
CA ASN A 278 2.64 6.32 -14.98
C ASN A 278 3.75 6.17 -13.95
N GLU A 279 4.62 7.17 -13.85
CA GLU A 279 5.73 7.17 -12.91
C GLU A 279 5.23 7.03 -11.46
N THR A 280 4.08 7.60 -11.13
CA THR A 280 3.43 7.47 -9.82
C THR A 280 3.23 6.01 -9.43
N CYS A 281 2.67 5.20 -10.35
CA CYS A 281 2.42 3.78 -10.13
C CYS A 281 3.74 2.98 -10.17
N LEU A 282 4.59 3.30 -11.15
CA LEU A 282 5.85 2.61 -11.42
C LEU A 282 6.89 2.80 -10.32
N ASN A 283 6.80 3.84 -9.48
CA ASN A 283 7.64 3.96 -8.28
C ASN A 283 7.54 2.73 -7.36
N CYS A 284 6.36 2.08 -7.30
CA CYS A 284 6.11 0.92 -6.46
C CYS A 284 5.99 -0.38 -7.28
N HIS A 285 5.36 -0.32 -8.45
CA HIS A 285 5.00 -1.49 -9.26
C HIS A 285 6.11 -1.95 -10.22
N ALA A 286 6.95 -1.04 -10.70
CA ALA A 286 7.88 -1.34 -11.78
C ALA A 286 8.89 -2.43 -11.42
N LYS A 287 9.47 -2.36 -10.20
CA LYS A 287 10.44 -3.36 -9.73
C LYS A 287 9.80 -4.72 -9.45
N PRO A 288 8.69 -4.85 -8.70
CA PRO A 288 8.00 -6.12 -8.52
C PRO A 288 7.50 -6.75 -9.83
N ASP A 289 6.86 -5.97 -10.72
CA ASP A 289 6.21 -6.54 -11.91
C ASP A 289 7.23 -6.97 -12.97
N TRP A 290 8.31 -6.22 -13.14
CA TRP A 290 9.43 -6.70 -13.96
C TRP A 290 9.96 -8.03 -13.40
N LYS A 291 10.30 -8.06 -12.12
CA LYS A 291 11.17 -9.14 -11.62
C LYS A 291 10.43 -10.39 -11.17
N LYS A 292 9.15 -10.25 -10.82
CA LYS A 292 8.27 -11.38 -10.46
C LYS A 292 7.41 -11.85 -11.63
N LYS A 293 7.04 -10.94 -12.55
CA LYS A 293 6.09 -11.25 -13.62
C LYS A 293 6.67 -11.17 -15.03
N GLY A 294 7.89 -10.66 -15.21
CA GLY A 294 8.49 -10.47 -16.52
C GLY A 294 7.87 -9.29 -17.30
N THR A 295 7.31 -8.28 -16.61
CA THR A 295 6.56 -7.16 -17.23
C THR A 295 7.30 -5.83 -17.12
N THR A 296 7.55 -5.17 -18.25
CA THR A 296 8.55 -4.08 -18.33
C THR A 296 8.00 -2.67 -18.49
N TYR A 297 6.68 -2.50 -18.59
CA TYR A 297 5.94 -1.22 -18.77
C TYR A 297 6.77 -0.11 -19.43
N SER A 298 7.30 -0.37 -20.63
CA SER A 298 8.18 0.56 -21.34
C SER A 298 7.69 0.77 -22.76
N ASN A 299 7.92 1.96 -23.32
CA ASN A 299 7.48 2.28 -24.68
C ASN A 299 8.06 1.31 -25.74
N ARG A 300 9.24 0.72 -25.46
CA ARG A 300 9.85 -0.26 -26.35
C ARG A 300 9.12 -1.61 -26.38
N ARG A 301 8.46 -2.00 -25.29
CA ARG A 301 7.97 -3.37 -25.06
C ARG A 301 6.49 -3.45 -24.77
N ASP A 302 5.82 -2.33 -24.57
CA ASP A 302 4.38 -2.24 -24.33
C ASP A 302 3.77 -1.21 -25.29
N VAL A 303 2.92 -1.70 -26.19
CA VAL A 303 2.28 -0.90 -27.24
C VAL A 303 1.34 0.16 -26.67
N HIS A 304 0.75 -0.07 -25.49
CA HIS A 304 -0.12 0.89 -24.84
C HIS A 304 0.69 2.03 -24.25
N MET A 305 1.82 1.72 -23.60
CA MET A 305 2.76 2.73 -23.12
C MET A 305 3.33 3.55 -24.27
N ASN A 306 3.66 2.91 -25.40
CA ASN A 306 4.12 3.59 -26.61
C ASN A 306 3.07 4.53 -27.22
N ALA A 307 1.79 4.14 -27.14
CA ALA A 307 0.67 4.98 -27.56
C ALA A 307 0.33 6.11 -26.56
N GLY A 308 1.03 6.17 -25.43
CA GLY A 308 0.85 7.23 -24.42
C GLY A 308 -0.25 6.95 -23.40
N LEU A 309 -0.76 5.72 -23.30
CA LEU A 309 -1.75 5.36 -22.28
C LEU A 309 -1.14 5.44 -20.88
N LYS A 310 -1.98 5.88 -19.95
CA LYS A 310 -1.69 5.88 -18.52
C LYS A 310 -2.20 4.60 -17.87
N CYS A 311 -1.59 4.17 -16.77
CA CYS A 311 -2.04 3.03 -15.98
C CYS A 311 -3.52 3.18 -15.60
N VAL A 312 -3.93 4.39 -15.21
CA VAL A 312 -5.31 4.72 -14.83
C VAL A 312 -6.31 4.77 -15.99
N ASP A 313 -5.85 4.73 -17.24
CA ASP A 313 -6.74 4.59 -18.40
C ASP A 313 -7.31 3.17 -18.48
N CYS A 314 -6.61 2.17 -17.96
CA CYS A 314 -7.17 0.83 -17.76
C CYS A 314 -7.66 0.67 -16.32
N HIS A 315 -6.79 0.96 -15.34
CA HIS A 315 -7.03 0.87 -13.90
C HIS A 315 -7.82 2.08 -13.38
N THR A 316 -8.98 2.33 -13.99
CA THR A 316 -9.87 3.43 -13.61
C THR A 316 -10.32 3.31 -12.16
N ALA A 317 -10.62 4.45 -11.53
CA ALA A 317 -11.20 4.53 -10.20
C ALA A 317 -12.20 5.67 -10.14
N GLY A 318 -12.94 5.74 -9.04
CA GLY A 318 -13.81 6.86 -8.72
C GLY A 318 -14.91 7.06 -9.76
N SER A 319 -15.15 8.31 -10.15
CA SER A 319 -16.20 8.64 -11.12
C SER A 319 -15.84 8.21 -12.56
N MET A 320 -14.58 7.88 -12.81
CA MET A 320 -14.09 7.45 -14.14
C MET A 320 -14.23 5.95 -14.37
N ALA A 321 -14.50 5.18 -13.32
CA ALA A 321 -14.71 3.75 -13.46
C ALA A 321 -16.04 3.43 -14.17
N SER A 322 -15.98 2.48 -15.10
CA SER A 322 -17.15 1.89 -15.76
C SER A 322 -17.80 0.82 -14.88
N ASN A 323 -16.99 0.03 -14.15
CA ASN A 323 -17.48 -1.06 -13.33
C ASN A 323 -18.18 -0.56 -12.05
N PRO A 324 -19.43 -0.96 -11.77
CA PRO A 324 -20.23 -0.45 -10.66
C PRO A 324 -19.65 -0.76 -9.27
N LEU A 325 -18.83 -1.81 -9.12
CA LEU A 325 -18.22 -2.18 -7.85
C LEU A 325 -17.22 -1.12 -7.34
N ILE A 326 -16.62 -0.38 -8.27
CA ILE A 326 -15.54 0.58 -7.99
C ILE A 326 -15.87 2.00 -8.44
N LYS A 327 -17.09 2.22 -8.95
CA LYS A 327 -17.56 3.52 -9.41
C LYS A 327 -18.14 4.33 -8.26
N GLY A 328 -17.71 5.59 -8.15
CA GLY A 328 -18.27 6.54 -7.19
C GLY A 328 -17.49 7.84 -7.14
N LYS A 329 -18.14 8.96 -6.82
CA LYS A 329 -17.46 10.25 -6.60
C LYS A 329 -16.45 10.03 -5.45
N GLU A 330 -15.15 10.01 -5.78
CA GLU A 330 -14.02 9.83 -4.84
C GLU A 330 -13.73 8.41 -4.31
N LEU A 331 -14.40 7.37 -4.84
CA LEU A 331 -14.05 5.99 -4.49
C LEU A 331 -12.68 5.60 -5.07
N HIS A 332 -11.65 5.45 -4.23
CA HIS A 332 -10.29 5.10 -4.65
C HIS A 332 -10.01 3.59 -4.66
N GLN A 333 -10.99 2.82 -5.11
CA GLN A 333 -10.77 1.42 -5.45
C GLN A 333 -10.38 1.34 -6.92
N PHE A 334 -9.08 1.15 -7.19
CA PHE A 334 -8.58 1.04 -8.56
C PHE A 334 -9.02 -0.29 -9.18
N GLY A 335 -9.46 -0.23 -10.44
CA GLY A 335 -9.82 -1.41 -11.22
C GLY A 335 -8.69 -2.42 -11.23
N LYS A 336 -9.02 -3.67 -10.93
CA LYS A 336 -8.09 -4.78 -10.88
C LYS A 336 -8.33 -5.69 -12.09
N GLY A 337 -7.24 -6.05 -12.75
CA GLY A 337 -7.24 -7.11 -13.75
C GLY A 337 -7.29 -8.48 -13.10
N ASP A 338 -7.73 -9.47 -13.87
CA ASP A 338 -7.73 -10.87 -13.46
C ASP A 338 -6.38 -11.49 -13.80
N ASP A 339 -5.59 -11.81 -12.76
CA ASP A 339 -4.26 -12.38 -12.88
C ASP A 339 -4.29 -13.78 -12.26
N PRO A 340 -4.21 -14.86 -13.07
CA PRO A 340 -4.24 -16.24 -12.58
C PRO A 340 -3.13 -16.56 -11.56
N SER A 341 -2.06 -15.77 -11.54
CA SER A 341 -0.92 -15.93 -10.62
C SER A 341 -1.09 -15.20 -9.29
N GLY A 342 -2.19 -14.46 -9.09
CA GLY A 342 -2.49 -13.68 -7.90
C GLY A 342 -3.85 -13.99 -7.29
N ASN A 343 -3.98 -13.80 -5.97
CA ASN A 343 -5.19 -14.03 -5.17
C ASN A 343 -5.53 -12.82 -4.28
N VAL A 344 -5.00 -11.64 -4.61
CA VAL A 344 -5.30 -10.39 -3.89
C VAL A 344 -6.62 -9.86 -4.41
N ARG A 345 -7.60 -9.64 -3.53
CA ARG A 345 -8.87 -8.98 -3.92
C ARG A 345 -9.52 -9.59 -5.17
N ASN A 346 -9.67 -10.92 -5.20
CA ASN A 346 -10.30 -11.60 -6.33
C ASN A 346 -11.78 -11.19 -6.51
N ASP A 347 -12.40 -10.63 -5.46
CA ASP A 347 -13.69 -9.94 -5.54
C ASP A 347 -13.70 -8.73 -6.51
N LEU A 348 -12.52 -8.21 -6.86
CA LEU A 348 -12.33 -7.11 -7.81
C LEU A 348 -11.77 -7.57 -9.17
N ASP A 349 -11.65 -8.87 -9.42
CA ASP A 349 -11.20 -9.35 -10.73
C ASP A 349 -12.09 -8.78 -11.85
N ASN A 350 -11.46 -8.38 -12.96
CA ASN A 350 -12.13 -7.80 -14.13
C ASN A 350 -12.92 -6.49 -13.83
N THR A 351 -12.52 -5.74 -12.81
CA THR A 351 -13.04 -4.37 -12.57
C THR A 351 -12.28 -3.30 -13.35
N VAL A 352 -11.11 -3.65 -13.90
CA VAL A 352 -10.35 -2.83 -14.86
C VAL A 352 -11.13 -2.67 -16.17
N ARG A 353 -10.89 -1.58 -16.91
CA ARG A 353 -11.27 -1.50 -18.32
C ARG A 353 -10.51 -2.58 -19.09
N ASN A 354 -11.22 -3.49 -19.75
CA ASN A 354 -10.63 -4.64 -20.41
C ASN A 354 -10.26 -4.34 -21.87
N CYS A 355 -9.73 -5.33 -22.59
CA CYS A 355 -9.34 -5.16 -23.99
C CYS A 355 -10.53 -4.80 -24.89
N GLU A 356 -11.69 -5.40 -24.66
CA GLU A 356 -12.89 -5.26 -25.48
C GLU A 356 -13.49 -3.85 -25.39
N ASP A 357 -13.43 -3.24 -24.21
CA ASP A 357 -13.91 -1.88 -23.96
C ASP A 357 -13.31 -0.86 -24.94
N CYS A 358 -12.05 -1.05 -25.33
CA CYS A 358 -11.34 -0.20 -26.29
C CYS A 358 -11.35 -0.77 -27.71
N HIS A 359 -11.01 -2.05 -27.87
CA HIS A 359 -10.75 -2.64 -29.18
C HIS A 359 -12.01 -3.03 -29.95
N LEU A 360 -13.20 -3.07 -29.32
CA LEU A 360 -14.47 -3.23 -30.04
C LEU A 360 -15.14 -1.89 -30.37
N THR A 361 -14.85 -0.84 -29.59
CA THR A 361 -15.54 0.46 -29.69
C THR A 361 -14.71 1.55 -30.38
N GLY A 362 -13.39 1.39 -30.44
CA GLY A 362 -12.45 2.43 -30.83
C GLY A 362 -12.22 3.49 -29.75
N TYR A 363 -12.62 3.23 -28.49
CA TYR A 363 -12.39 4.14 -27.38
C TYR A 363 -10.89 4.47 -27.21
N LEU A 364 -10.58 5.72 -26.85
CA LEU A 364 -9.22 6.28 -26.85
C LEU A 364 -8.47 6.11 -28.18
N ASN A 365 -9.20 6.08 -29.30
CA ASN A 365 -8.64 5.89 -30.63
C ASN A 365 -7.90 4.54 -30.77
N ALA A 366 -8.34 3.52 -30.01
CA ALA A 366 -7.79 2.18 -30.10
C ALA A 366 -8.10 1.55 -31.47
N PRO A 367 -7.17 0.76 -32.05
CA PRO A 367 -7.44 0.00 -33.26
C PRO A 367 -8.64 -0.95 -33.05
N ILE A 368 -9.60 -0.92 -33.96
CA ILE A 368 -10.77 -1.81 -33.90
C ILE A 368 -10.36 -3.22 -34.34
N ALA A 369 -10.50 -4.17 -33.42
CA ALA A 369 -10.16 -5.56 -33.60
C ALA A 369 -11.24 -6.29 -34.42
N LYS A 370 -11.05 -6.36 -35.74
CA LYS A 370 -12.02 -7.00 -36.66
C LYS A 370 -12.01 -8.53 -36.61
N HIS A 371 -10.83 -9.14 -36.52
CA HIS A 371 -10.64 -10.60 -36.49
C HIS A 371 -11.40 -11.40 -37.57
N ASN A 372 -11.69 -10.82 -38.74
CA ASN A 372 -12.53 -11.45 -39.79
C ASN A 372 -12.07 -12.84 -40.26
N TRP A 373 -10.78 -13.16 -40.09
CA TRP A 373 -10.17 -14.43 -40.47
C TRP A 373 -10.19 -15.48 -39.35
N LEU A 374 -10.56 -15.10 -38.14
CA LEU A 374 -10.49 -15.95 -36.95
C LEU A 374 -11.88 -16.52 -36.63
N PRO A 375 -12.04 -17.86 -36.54
CA PRO A 375 -13.31 -18.45 -36.12
C PRO A 375 -13.72 -17.96 -34.73
N PRO A 376 -15.02 -17.65 -34.48
CA PRO A 376 -15.50 -17.10 -33.21
C PRO A 376 -15.08 -17.88 -31.96
N LEU A 377 -15.00 -19.21 -32.06
CA LEU A 377 -14.53 -20.11 -31.01
C LEU A 377 -13.20 -19.67 -30.36
N HIS A 378 -12.30 -19.03 -31.11
CA HIS A 378 -11.04 -18.54 -30.52
C HIS A 378 -11.28 -17.41 -29.53
N LEU A 379 -12.18 -16.47 -29.80
CA LEU A 379 -12.46 -15.37 -28.87
C LEU A 379 -13.28 -15.86 -27.66
N GLU A 380 -14.01 -16.97 -27.83
CA GLU A 380 -14.75 -17.66 -26.78
C GLU A 380 -13.80 -18.42 -25.82
N GLU A 381 -12.82 -19.16 -26.36
CA GLU A 381 -11.95 -20.06 -25.57
C GLU A 381 -10.54 -19.51 -25.28
N ILE A 382 -10.07 -18.48 -25.98
CA ILE A 382 -8.71 -17.95 -25.87
C ILE A 382 -8.76 -16.48 -25.44
N SER A 383 -7.99 -16.14 -24.39
CA SER A 383 -7.85 -14.76 -23.94
C SER A 383 -7.15 -13.88 -24.98
N CYS A 384 -7.48 -12.59 -25.02
CA CYS A 384 -6.77 -11.62 -25.88
C CYS A 384 -5.25 -11.65 -25.63
N GLN A 385 -4.86 -11.79 -24.36
CA GLN A 385 -3.48 -11.83 -23.91
C GLN A 385 -2.72 -13.04 -24.46
N ALA A 386 -3.35 -14.19 -24.68
CA ALA A 386 -2.66 -15.38 -25.20
C ALA A 386 -2.08 -15.15 -26.60
N CYS A 387 -2.78 -14.37 -27.44
CA CYS A 387 -2.30 -14.01 -28.78
C CYS A 387 -1.46 -12.73 -28.78
N HIS A 388 -1.82 -11.73 -27.96
CA HIS A 388 -1.20 -10.39 -27.98
C HIS A 388 -0.05 -10.20 -26.97
N ILE A 389 0.19 -11.18 -26.08
CA ILE A 389 1.29 -11.21 -25.10
C ILE A 389 1.90 -12.63 -25.11
N ASN A 390 2.27 -13.10 -26.30
CA ASN A 390 2.82 -14.44 -26.52
C ASN A 390 4.28 -14.59 -26.08
N GLU A 391 4.98 -13.49 -25.81
CA GLU A 391 6.35 -13.48 -25.30
C GLU A 391 6.48 -12.41 -24.20
N ARG A 392 7.27 -12.71 -23.17
CA ARG A 392 7.73 -11.73 -22.18
C ARG A 392 9.14 -11.31 -22.55
N SER A 393 9.45 -10.02 -22.53
CA SER A 393 10.74 -9.51 -22.98
C SER A 393 11.89 -9.66 -21.98
N VAL A 394 11.57 -10.03 -20.75
CA VAL A 394 12.51 -10.16 -19.62
C VAL A 394 12.09 -11.32 -18.75
N LYS A 395 13.06 -12.02 -18.17
CA LYS A 395 12.83 -13.16 -17.27
C LYS A 395 12.05 -12.80 -16.01
N ALA A 396 11.40 -13.81 -15.46
CA ALA A 396 10.63 -13.73 -14.21
C ALA A 396 11.17 -14.76 -13.20
N ALA A 397 11.04 -14.45 -11.90
CA ALA A 397 11.41 -15.35 -10.81
C ALA A 397 10.35 -16.45 -10.68
N LEU A 398 10.37 -17.44 -11.58
CA LEU A 398 9.38 -18.50 -11.61
C LEU A 398 9.55 -19.49 -10.48
N VAL A 399 10.78 -19.77 -10.03
CA VAL A 399 11.00 -20.61 -8.84
C VAL A 399 11.72 -19.82 -7.76
N GLN A 400 11.18 -19.85 -6.55
CA GLN A 400 11.67 -19.09 -5.40
C GLN A 400 11.73 -20.04 -4.19
N VAL A 401 12.90 -20.22 -3.59
CA VAL A 401 13.09 -21.17 -2.49
C VAL A 401 13.79 -20.53 -1.29
N SER A 402 13.59 -21.07 -0.08
CA SER A 402 14.27 -20.60 1.14
C SER A 402 14.91 -21.67 2.03
N ASP A 403 14.94 -22.88 1.53
CA ASP A 403 15.69 -23.98 2.10
C ASP A 403 17.16 -23.97 1.64
N ILE A 404 17.50 -23.31 0.53
CA ILE A 404 18.88 -23.24 0.01
C ILE A 404 19.52 -21.87 0.28
N PHE A 405 20.73 -21.88 0.83
CA PHE A 405 21.52 -20.66 0.99
C PHE A 405 22.05 -20.16 -0.36
N ASN A 406 21.71 -18.93 -0.71
CA ASN A 406 22.06 -18.30 -1.97
C ASN A 406 23.58 -18.03 -2.04
N PRO A 407 24.30 -18.48 -3.08
CA PRO A 407 25.73 -18.20 -3.21
C PRO A 407 26.04 -16.84 -3.87
N GLY A 408 25.03 -16.08 -4.27
CA GLY A 408 25.17 -14.87 -5.08
C GLY A 408 25.98 -13.75 -4.41
N THR A 409 26.68 -12.99 -5.24
CA THR A 409 27.38 -11.78 -4.80
C THR A 409 26.43 -10.59 -4.72
N LYS A 410 26.79 -9.57 -3.93
CA LYS A 410 26.05 -8.29 -3.82
C LYS A 410 24.63 -8.44 -3.28
N ILE A 411 24.43 -9.36 -2.34
CA ILE A 411 23.14 -9.56 -1.67
C ILE A 411 23.09 -8.74 -0.39
N THR A 412 22.21 -7.73 -0.34
CA THR A 412 22.04 -6.85 0.83
C THR A 412 20.56 -6.56 1.16
N PRO A 413 20.15 -6.59 2.44
CA PRO A 413 20.95 -6.92 3.62
C PRO A 413 21.28 -8.41 3.71
N PRO A 414 22.25 -8.83 4.56
CA PRO A 414 22.75 -10.21 4.62
C PRO A 414 21.66 -11.27 4.86
N GLY A 415 20.58 -10.93 5.58
CA GLY A 415 19.47 -11.86 5.75
C GLY A 415 18.87 -12.37 4.42
N LYS A 416 19.02 -11.65 3.30
CA LYS A 416 18.54 -12.07 1.98
C LYS A 416 19.22 -13.30 1.40
N TYR A 417 20.35 -13.72 1.98
CA TYR A 417 21.06 -14.93 1.56
C TYR A 417 20.24 -16.22 1.74
N ILE A 418 19.13 -16.19 2.47
CA ILE A 418 18.25 -17.36 2.61
C ILE A 418 17.28 -17.54 1.46
N TRP A 419 17.27 -16.67 0.43
CA TRP A 419 16.36 -16.81 -0.71
C TRP A 419 17.13 -17.05 -2.00
N THR A 420 16.82 -18.15 -2.66
CA THR A 420 17.41 -18.55 -3.94
C THR A 420 16.33 -18.52 -5.02
N PHE A 421 16.68 -18.04 -6.21
CA PHE A 421 15.75 -17.79 -7.31
C PHE A 421 16.25 -18.51 -8.55
N TYR A 422 15.30 -19.01 -9.35
CA TYR A 422 15.58 -19.61 -10.65
C TYR A 422 14.70 -18.95 -11.72
N ASP A 423 15.26 -18.90 -12.93
CA ASP A 423 14.61 -18.33 -14.11
C ASP A 423 13.55 -19.28 -14.70
N GLN A 424 13.01 -18.92 -15.87
CA GLN A 424 12.00 -19.69 -16.58
C GLN A 424 12.46 -21.09 -17.02
N ASN A 425 13.76 -21.34 -17.07
CA ASN A 425 14.38 -22.60 -17.48
C ASN A 425 14.93 -23.39 -16.27
N LEU A 426 14.60 -22.97 -15.04
CA LEU A 426 15.11 -23.51 -13.78
C LEU A 426 16.62 -23.29 -13.57
N ASN A 427 17.26 -22.37 -14.29
CA ASN A 427 18.65 -22.03 -14.02
C ASN A 427 18.76 -21.09 -12.82
N TYR A 428 19.80 -21.28 -11.99
CA TYR A 428 20.10 -20.36 -10.91
C TYR A 428 20.20 -18.91 -11.42
N TRP A 429 19.52 -18.00 -10.73
CA TRP A 429 19.53 -16.59 -11.01
C TRP A 429 19.99 -15.80 -9.78
N ASN A 430 21.10 -15.04 -9.90
CA ASN A 430 21.49 -14.04 -8.90
C ASN A 430 20.57 -12.80 -8.96
N HIS A 431 19.29 -13.02 -8.67
CA HIS A 431 18.23 -12.03 -8.67
C HIS A 431 18.57 -10.82 -7.81
N TYR A 432 19.11 -11.04 -6.60
CA TYR A 432 19.46 -9.94 -5.69
C TYR A 432 20.67 -9.14 -6.13
N GLY A 433 21.68 -9.78 -6.73
CA GLY A 433 22.78 -9.04 -7.36
C GLY A 433 22.28 -8.12 -8.48
N GLU A 434 21.35 -8.59 -9.32
CA GLU A 434 20.69 -7.75 -10.31
C GLU A 434 19.77 -6.69 -9.68
N LEU A 435 19.14 -6.94 -8.51
CA LEU A 435 18.38 -5.92 -7.78
C LEU A 435 19.25 -4.76 -7.31
N GLU A 436 20.50 -5.05 -6.96
CA GLU A 436 21.45 -4.06 -6.48
C GLU A 436 22.05 -3.25 -7.63
N MET A 437 22.27 -3.89 -8.78
CA MET A 437 22.96 -3.28 -9.91
C MET A 437 22.03 -2.59 -10.91
N PHE A 438 20.82 -3.11 -11.15
CA PHE A 438 19.96 -2.66 -12.25
C PHE A 438 18.71 -1.93 -11.76
N THR A 439 18.41 -0.81 -12.41
CA THR A 439 17.13 -0.11 -12.22
C THR A 439 16.09 -0.64 -13.20
N PHE A 440 14.82 -0.26 -13.02
CA PHE A 440 13.76 -0.55 -13.98
C PHE A 440 14.04 0.03 -15.39
N LYS A 441 15.01 0.93 -15.55
CA LYS A 441 15.43 1.41 -16.87
C LYS A 441 16.52 0.54 -17.51
N ASP A 442 17.19 -0.30 -16.72
CA ASP A 442 18.37 -1.09 -17.09
C ASP A 442 18.05 -2.59 -17.19
N GLN A 443 16.83 -2.92 -17.59
CA GLN A 443 16.38 -4.32 -17.61
C GLN A 443 17.12 -5.11 -18.70
N PRO A 444 17.78 -6.23 -18.37
CA PRO A 444 18.37 -7.08 -19.38
C PRO A 444 17.24 -7.73 -20.19
N THR A 445 17.40 -7.73 -21.52
CA THR A 445 16.48 -8.46 -22.41
C THR A 445 16.75 -9.95 -22.27
N ASP A 446 15.72 -10.70 -21.90
CA ASP A 446 15.77 -12.14 -21.68
C ASP A 446 14.38 -12.70 -22.02
N PRO A 447 14.10 -12.87 -23.33
CA PRO A 447 12.76 -13.19 -23.78
C PRO A 447 12.39 -14.63 -23.47
N TYR A 448 11.14 -14.86 -23.08
CA TYR A 448 10.60 -16.21 -22.94
C TYR A 448 9.11 -16.29 -23.27
N THR A 449 8.68 -17.47 -23.71
CA THR A 449 7.28 -17.79 -23.96
C THR A 449 6.64 -18.27 -22.66
N PRO A 450 5.62 -17.57 -22.12
CA PRO A 450 4.89 -18.05 -20.95
C PRO A 450 4.11 -19.33 -21.28
N SER A 451 3.86 -20.17 -20.27
CA SER A 451 3.03 -21.36 -20.43
C SER A 451 1.59 -20.97 -20.74
N LEU A 452 0.88 -21.82 -21.51
CA LEU A 452 -0.56 -21.68 -21.71
C LEU A 452 -1.30 -22.63 -20.77
N ALA A 453 -2.30 -22.14 -20.06
CA ALA A 453 -3.18 -22.97 -19.26
C ALA A 453 -4.63 -22.46 -19.28
N LYS A 454 -5.58 -23.37 -19.00
CA LYS A 454 -6.99 -23.03 -18.89
C LYS A 454 -7.26 -22.42 -17.50
N TYR A 455 -7.88 -21.24 -17.48
CA TYR A 455 -8.25 -20.51 -16.27
C TYR A 455 -9.58 -19.78 -16.50
N LYS A 456 -10.56 -19.99 -15.59
CA LYS A 456 -11.93 -19.44 -15.69
C LYS A 456 -12.47 -19.54 -17.14
N ASP A 457 -12.41 -20.75 -17.67
CA ASP A 457 -12.90 -21.16 -18.99
C ASP A 457 -12.14 -20.68 -20.24
N LYS A 458 -11.14 -19.80 -20.12
CA LYS A 458 -10.29 -19.40 -21.26
C LYS A 458 -8.83 -19.87 -21.11
N ILE A 459 -8.13 -19.95 -22.24
CA ILE A 459 -6.69 -20.17 -22.28
C ILE A 459 -5.97 -18.84 -22.07
N TYR A 460 -5.10 -18.78 -21.07
CA TYR A 460 -4.29 -17.62 -20.72
C TYR A 460 -2.78 -17.91 -20.78
N PRO A 461 -1.96 -16.91 -21.14
CA PRO A 461 -0.53 -16.97 -20.89
C PRO A 461 -0.27 -16.79 -19.39
N MET A 462 0.45 -17.73 -18.78
CA MET A 462 0.70 -17.80 -17.36
C MET A 462 2.18 -18.04 -17.03
N ASN A 463 2.61 -17.43 -15.93
CA ASN A 463 3.89 -17.74 -15.30
C ASN A 463 3.68 -18.89 -14.31
N MET A 464 4.40 -20.00 -14.50
CA MET A 464 4.36 -21.14 -13.57
C MET A 464 5.20 -20.85 -12.33
N VAL A 465 4.61 -20.13 -11.38
CA VAL A 465 5.28 -19.74 -10.14
C VAL A 465 5.30 -20.90 -9.14
N HIS A 466 6.49 -21.30 -8.71
CA HIS A 466 6.73 -22.30 -7.67
C HIS A 466 7.49 -21.68 -6.49
N SER A 467 6.95 -21.86 -5.29
CA SER A 467 7.55 -21.38 -4.05
C SER A 467 7.78 -22.55 -3.10
N ALA A 468 9.00 -22.69 -2.56
CA ALA A 468 9.31 -23.68 -1.53
C ALA A 468 9.94 -23.03 -0.30
N TRP A 469 9.52 -23.45 0.90
CA TRP A 469 10.01 -22.86 2.13
C TRP A 469 9.94 -23.83 3.33
N PRO A 470 10.88 -23.75 4.28
CA PRO A 470 10.85 -24.51 5.52
C PRO A 470 9.60 -24.22 6.38
N GLY A 471 8.69 -25.18 6.45
CA GLY A 471 7.47 -25.09 7.28
C GLY A 471 7.65 -25.61 8.70
N ILE A 472 6.94 -24.99 9.66
CA ILE A 472 6.72 -25.55 11.00
C ILE A 472 5.35 -26.21 11.00
N TYR A 473 5.36 -27.54 11.07
CA TYR A 473 4.17 -28.32 11.35
C TYR A 473 3.81 -28.21 12.83
N THR A 474 2.52 -28.01 13.12
CA THR A 474 2.00 -28.05 14.49
C THR A 474 0.93 -29.12 14.56
N GLU A 475 1.14 -30.10 15.42
CA GLU A 475 0.23 -31.23 15.57
C GLU A 475 -1.20 -30.75 15.86
N GLY A 476 -2.17 -31.33 15.15
CA GLY A 476 -3.59 -31.00 15.28
C GLY A 476 -4.01 -29.64 14.71
N LYS A 477 -3.12 -28.86 14.10
CA LYS A 477 -3.46 -27.58 13.46
C LYS A 477 -3.39 -27.66 11.93
N PRO A 478 -4.36 -27.08 11.19
CA PRO A 478 -4.28 -27.00 9.74
C PRO A 478 -3.17 -26.03 9.29
N GLY A 479 -2.62 -26.27 8.10
CA GLY A 479 -1.59 -25.43 7.49
C GLY A 479 -0.24 -25.50 8.19
N LEU A 480 0.70 -24.71 7.69
CA LEU A 480 2.06 -24.61 8.23
C LEU A 480 2.28 -23.22 8.83
N ASN A 481 2.96 -23.18 9.97
CA ASN A 481 3.56 -21.95 10.45
C ASN A 481 4.94 -21.76 9.78
N GLN A 482 5.55 -20.58 9.90
CA GLN A 482 6.89 -20.32 9.37
C GLN A 482 7.88 -19.95 10.48
N PRO A 483 9.15 -20.39 10.38
CA PRO A 483 10.22 -19.89 11.22
C PRO A 483 10.53 -18.42 10.90
N LYS A 484 11.16 -17.73 11.85
CA LYS A 484 11.62 -16.36 11.61
C LYS A 484 12.77 -16.37 10.62
N MET A 485 12.76 -15.37 9.74
CA MET A 485 13.84 -15.11 8.80
C MET A 485 15.21 -15.03 9.49
N SER A 486 15.27 -14.37 10.67
CA SER A 486 16.49 -14.24 11.47
C SER A 486 17.06 -15.59 11.91
N ASP A 487 16.18 -16.50 12.31
CA ASP A 487 16.59 -17.78 12.91
C ASP A 487 17.18 -18.68 11.83
N ILE A 488 16.53 -18.76 10.67
CA ILE A 488 17.02 -19.53 9.52
C ILE A 488 18.32 -18.97 8.98
N TYR A 489 18.44 -17.64 8.88
CA TYR A 489 19.70 -17.02 8.48
C TYR A 489 20.84 -17.36 9.44
N GLN A 490 20.62 -17.26 10.75
CA GLN A 490 21.64 -17.58 11.75
C GLN A 490 22.01 -19.07 11.74
N MET A 491 21.04 -19.97 11.58
CA MET A 491 21.30 -21.41 11.43
C MET A 491 22.24 -21.69 10.26
N TRP A 492 21.98 -21.09 9.10
CA TRP A 492 22.84 -21.22 7.93
C TRP A 492 24.23 -20.61 8.15
N VAL A 493 24.32 -19.41 8.73
CA VAL A 493 25.61 -18.76 9.01
C VAL A 493 26.47 -19.62 9.94
N LEU A 494 25.89 -20.16 11.01
CA LEU A 494 26.58 -21.05 11.95
C LEU A 494 27.04 -22.34 11.28
N HIS A 495 26.16 -22.98 10.51
CA HIS A 495 26.47 -24.20 9.78
C HIS A 495 27.57 -24.02 8.72
N ARG A 496 27.58 -22.89 8.01
CA ARG A 496 28.61 -22.57 7.02
C ARG A 496 29.98 -22.34 7.66
N LYS A 497 30.03 -21.82 8.89
CA LYS A 497 31.27 -21.65 9.66
C LYS A 497 31.75 -22.96 10.28
N ASP A 498 30.83 -23.80 10.75
CA ASP A 498 31.09 -25.08 11.38
C ASP A 498 30.01 -26.08 10.99
N LYS A 499 30.36 -27.05 10.13
CA LYS A 499 29.44 -28.05 9.59
C LYS A 499 28.85 -28.98 10.64
N THR A 500 29.44 -29.05 11.84
CA THR A 500 28.89 -29.82 12.97
C THR A 500 27.69 -29.12 13.62
N LYS A 501 27.54 -27.81 13.43
CA LYS A 501 26.34 -27.06 13.82
C LYS A 501 25.26 -27.25 12.77
N TYR A 502 24.09 -27.72 13.16
CA TYR A 502 22.97 -28.02 12.27
C TYR A 502 23.36 -28.95 11.09
N PRO A 503 23.93 -30.14 11.35
CA PRO A 503 24.52 -31.00 10.32
C PRO A 503 23.51 -31.48 9.26
N ASN A 504 22.21 -31.48 9.58
CA ASN A 504 21.15 -31.78 8.62
C ASN A 504 21.07 -30.78 7.46
N LEU A 505 21.57 -29.55 7.61
CA LEU A 505 21.63 -28.58 6.51
C LEU A 505 22.56 -29.04 5.37
N SER A 506 23.56 -29.89 5.66
CA SER A 506 24.40 -30.50 4.62
C SER A 506 23.64 -31.48 3.70
N LYS A 507 22.43 -31.91 4.08
CA LYS A 507 21.59 -32.80 3.27
C LYS A 507 20.78 -32.03 2.22
N ILE A 508 20.68 -30.70 2.35
CA ILE A 508 20.00 -29.86 1.38
C ILE A 508 20.96 -29.60 0.24
N ILE A 509 20.65 -30.13 -0.94
CA ILE A 509 21.46 -30.04 -2.15
C ILE A 509 20.60 -29.40 -3.23
N ASP A 510 21.14 -28.38 -3.90
CA ASP A 510 20.55 -27.88 -5.14
C ASP A 510 20.94 -28.81 -6.28
N ASN A 511 19.95 -29.42 -6.92
CA ASN A 511 20.13 -30.32 -8.06
C ASN A 511 19.60 -29.72 -9.38
N ASN A 512 19.22 -28.44 -9.42
CA ASN A 512 18.68 -27.76 -10.60
C ASN A 512 19.77 -27.13 -11.51
N GLY A 513 20.91 -27.79 -11.66
CA GLY A 513 22.03 -27.31 -12.47
C GLY A 513 23.17 -26.70 -11.64
N GLU A 514 24.39 -26.77 -12.15
CA GLU A 514 25.59 -26.41 -11.40
C GLU A 514 25.62 -24.91 -11.05
N PHE A 515 25.82 -24.59 -9.76
CA PHE A 515 26.24 -23.26 -9.36
C PHE A 515 27.54 -22.90 -10.11
N PRO A 516 27.74 -21.64 -10.55
CA PRO A 516 29.07 -21.21 -10.95
C PRO A 516 30.02 -21.46 -9.76
N LYS A 517 31.02 -22.33 -9.99
CA LYS A 517 32.04 -22.70 -9.00
C LYS A 517 32.88 -21.51 -8.58
#